data_AF-A0A1U7PRN9-F1
#
_entry.id   AF-A0A1U7PRN9-F1
#
_cell.length_a   1.000
_cell.length_b   1.000
_cell.length_c   1.000
_cell.angle_alpha   90.00
_cell.angle_beta   90.00
_cell.angle_gamma   90.00
#
_symmetry.space_group_name_H-M   'P 1'
#
loop_
_entity.id
_entity.type
_entity.pdbx_description
1 polymer ?
#
loop_
_entity_poly.entity_id
_entity_poly.type
_entity_poly.pdbx_seq_one_letter_code
_entity_poly.pdbx_strand_id
1 'polypeptide(L)'
;MEKAITYLLKSKTEIEKISNHGKDIPLSKKMDMLVSINTNLGMFYQVSNNPDRNLEKSKQYYDAALKDTENENYKVGTDTKINLYECLLEFYNAGKDYNKAIDFGEKMLAVEKSYSMPYNRRVGYMVLAKAYLGAGKNETSQKVP
;
A
#
# COMPACT_ATOMS: atom_id res chain seq x y z
N MET A 1 9.10 -17.44 9.83
CA MET A 1 9.02 -16.02 9.39
C MET A 1 10.31 -15.52 8.76
N GLU A 2 11.51 -15.88 9.26
CA GLU A 2 12.83 -15.52 8.66
C GLU A 2 12.96 -15.73 7.14
N LYS A 3 12.33 -16.78 6.60
CA LYS A 3 12.40 -17.07 5.16
C LYS A 3 11.71 -15.99 4.32
N ALA A 4 10.57 -15.45 4.76
CA ALA A 4 9.77 -14.52 3.96
C ALA A 4 10.48 -13.17 3.75
N ILE A 5 10.98 -12.57 4.83
CA ILE A 5 11.72 -11.29 4.74
C ILE A 5 13.00 -11.42 3.93
N THR A 6 13.71 -12.54 4.06
CA THR A 6 14.91 -12.83 3.26
C THR A 6 14.61 -12.83 1.77
N TYR A 7 13.52 -13.49 1.35
CA TYR A 7 13.12 -13.50 -0.07
C TYR A 7 12.60 -12.13 -0.54
N LEU A 8 11.91 -11.37 0.29
CA LEU A 8 11.45 -10.01 -0.08
C LEU A 8 12.64 -9.07 -0.32
N LEU A 9 13.61 -9.07 0.60
CA LEU A 9 14.83 -8.27 0.48
C LEU A 9 15.65 -8.70 -0.75
N LYS A 10 15.83 -10.00 -0.96
CA LYS A 10 16.50 -10.50 -2.17
C LYS A 10 15.79 -10.08 -3.45
N SER A 11 14.46 -10.19 -3.48
CA SER A 11 13.66 -9.79 -4.66
C SER A 11 13.83 -8.30 -4.95
N LYS A 12 13.79 -7.44 -3.92
CA LYS A 12 14.06 -6.00 -4.08
C LYS A 12 15.43 -5.75 -4.68
N THR A 13 16.47 -6.38 -4.14
CA THR A 13 17.84 -6.26 -4.66
C THR A 13 17.95 -6.68 -6.13
N GLU A 14 17.29 -7.77 -6.54
CA GLU A 14 17.30 -8.19 -7.95
C GLU A 14 16.52 -7.23 -8.85
N ILE A 15 15.38 -6.70 -8.39
CA ILE A 15 14.61 -5.70 -9.15
C ILE A 15 15.42 -4.43 -9.37
N GLU A 16 16.18 -3.98 -8.36
CA GLU A 16 17.01 -2.77 -8.44
C GLU A 16 18.10 -2.86 -9.52
N LYS A 17 18.60 -4.07 -9.80
CA LYS A 17 19.60 -4.33 -10.86
C LYS A 17 19.02 -4.26 -12.27
N ILE A 18 17.70 -4.33 -12.44
CA ILE A 18 17.06 -4.25 -13.75
C ILE A 18 17.34 -2.86 -14.35
N SER A 19 17.75 -2.79 -15.62
CA SER A 19 17.99 -1.50 -16.28
C SER A 19 16.70 -0.69 -16.45
N ASN A 20 16.77 0.62 -16.26
CA ASN A 20 15.66 1.54 -16.55
C ASN A 20 15.38 1.67 -18.07
N HIS A 21 16.33 1.23 -18.91
CA HIS A 21 16.24 1.25 -20.37
C HIS A 21 16.27 -0.17 -20.97
N GLY A 22 15.92 -1.18 -20.18
CA GLY A 22 15.88 -2.57 -20.63
C GLY A 22 14.82 -2.80 -21.71
N LYS A 23 15.12 -3.66 -22.69
CA LYS A 23 14.15 -4.08 -23.71
C LYS A 23 13.17 -5.11 -23.17
N ASP A 24 13.63 -6.00 -22.29
CA ASP A 24 12.82 -7.12 -21.78
C ASP A 24 11.87 -6.69 -20.65
N ILE A 25 12.30 -5.76 -19.80
CA ILE A 25 11.51 -5.22 -18.70
C ILE A 25 11.41 -3.71 -18.86
N PRO A 26 10.25 -3.19 -19.32
CA PRO A 26 10.02 -1.76 -19.44
C PRO A 26 10.10 -1.07 -18.06
N LEU A 27 10.47 0.22 -18.07
CA LEU A 27 10.56 1.04 -16.85
C LEU A 27 9.30 0.95 -15.97
N SER A 28 8.12 1.08 -16.58
CA SER A 28 6.85 1.00 -15.84
C SER A 28 6.69 -0.35 -15.12
N LYS A 29 7.14 -1.46 -15.73
CA LYS A 29 7.03 -2.78 -15.10
C LYS A 29 8.03 -2.93 -13.95
N LYS A 30 9.27 -2.43 -14.11
CA LYS A 30 10.24 -2.38 -13.01
C LYS A 30 9.70 -1.58 -11.82
N MET A 31 9.11 -0.41 -12.07
CA MET A 31 8.60 0.46 -11.01
C MET A 31 7.37 -0.13 -10.33
N ASP A 32 6.46 -0.75 -11.08
CA ASP A 32 5.34 -1.54 -10.53
C ASP A 32 5.83 -2.65 -9.58
N MET A 33 6.91 -3.36 -9.95
CA MET A 33 7.54 -4.37 -9.08
C MET A 33 8.18 -3.74 -7.82
N LEU A 34 8.81 -2.57 -7.93
CA LEU A 34 9.39 -1.86 -6.78
C LEU A 34 8.31 -1.37 -5.80
N VAL A 35 7.20 -0.83 -6.30
CA VAL A 35 6.07 -0.45 -5.44
C VAL A 35 5.51 -1.68 -4.73
N SER A 36 5.28 -2.77 -5.46
CA SER A 36 4.77 -4.02 -4.87
C SER A 36 5.71 -4.57 -3.79
N ILE A 37 7.02 -4.66 -4.05
CA ILE A 37 7.96 -5.24 -3.08
C ILE A 37 8.12 -4.36 -1.83
N ASN A 38 8.15 -3.04 -2.00
CA ASN A 38 8.19 -2.10 -0.88
C ASN A 38 6.89 -2.17 -0.07
N THR A 39 5.72 -2.29 -0.72
CA THR A 39 4.43 -2.47 -0.02
C THR A 39 4.45 -3.74 0.85
N ASN A 40 4.96 -4.85 0.32
CA ASN A 40 5.06 -6.12 1.06
C ASN A 40 6.07 -6.05 2.22
N LEU A 41 7.19 -5.36 2.04
CA LEU A 41 8.15 -5.09 3.12
C LEU A 41 7.54 -4.21 4.21
N GLY A 42 6.79 -3.17 3.82
CA GLY A 42 6.02 -2.32 4.72
C GLY A 42 5.05 -3.13 5.58
N MET A 43 4.28 -4.01 4.93
CA MET A 43 3.32 -4.91 5.59
C MET A 43 4.02 -5.87 6.56
N PHE A 44 5.13 -6.50 6.14
CA PHE A 44 5.90 -7.39 7.00
C PHE A 44 6.29 -6.70 8.31
N TYR A 45 6.84 -5.49 8.24
CA TYR A 45 7.30 -4.74 9.42
C TYR A 45 6.15 -4.13 10.25
N GLN A 46 4.93 -4.04 9.72
CA GLN A 46 3.75 -3.51 10.44
C GLN A 46 3.11 -4.53 11.39
N VAL A 47 3.07 -5.81 10.97
CA VAL A 47 2.26 -6.87 11.57
C VAL A 47 2.57 -7.05 13.07
N SER A 48 1.53 -7.00 13.91
CA SER A 48 1.63 -6.98 15.38
C SER A 48 2.22 -8.24 16.02
N ASN A 49 2.00 -9.40 15.40
CA ASN A 49 2.52 -10.69 15.88
C ASN A 49 3.84 -11.09 15.20
N ASN A 50 4.46 -10.19 14.42
CA ASN A 50 5.77 -10.42 13.84
C ASN A 50 6.86 -10.06 14.87
N PRO A 51 7.78 -10.99 15.23
CA PRO A 51 8.90 -10.67 16.11
C PRO A 51 9.81 -9.56 15.55
N ASP A 52 9.86 -9.40 14.22
CA ASP A 52 10.66 -8.38 13.54
C ASP A 52 9.90 -7.05 13.37
N ARG A 53 8.73 -6.89 14.00
CA ARG A 53 7.88 -5.70 13.83
C ARG A 53 8.68 -4.42 14.11
N ASN A 54 8.61 -3.49 13.15
CA ASN A 54 9.25 -2.20 13.24
C ASN A 54 8.47 -1.15 12.44
N LEU A 55 7.70 -0.31 13.14
CA LEU A 55 6.83 0.68 12.49
C LEU A 55 7.58 1.75 11.70
N GLU A 56 8.81 2.10 12.11
CA GLU A 56 9.63 3.06 11.39
C GLU A 56 10.08 2.48 10.04
N LYS A 57 10.59 1.24 10.03
CA LYS A 57 10.93 0.53 8.79
C LYS A 57 9.70 0.34 7.91
N SER A 58 8.58 -0.04 8.50
CA SER A 58 7.31 -0.18 7.77
C SER A 58 6.96 1.11 7.04
N LYS A 59 7.00 2.24 7.74
CA LYS A 59 6.76 3.57 7.16
C LYS A 59 7.77 3.90 6.05
N GLN A 60 9.06 3.65 6.25
CA GLN A 60 10.09 3.91 5.24
C GLN A 60 9.82 3.18 3.92
N TYR A 61 9.40 1.92 3.99
CA TYR A 61 9.04 1.16 2.79
C TYR A 61 7.75 1.67 2.14
N TYR A 62 6.74 2.02 2.94
CA TYR A 62 5.52 2.62 2.39
C TYR A 62 5.77 3.99 1.74
N ASP A 63 6.61 4.84 2.33
CA ASP A 63 6.99 6.13 1.76
C ASP A 63 7.72 5.95 0.43
N ALA A 64 8.60 4.95 0.32
CA ALA A 64 9.27 4.61 -0.93
C ALA A 64 8.28 4.15 -2.02
N ALA A 65 7.35 3.26 -1.66
CA ALA A 65 6.30 2.79 -2.57
C ALA A 65 5.37 3.93 -3.03
N LEU A 66 5.02 4.85 -2.11
CA LEU A 66 4.16 5.99 -2.40
C LEU A 66 4.85 6.98 -3.35
N LYS A 67 6.13 7.29 -3.12
CA LYS A 67 6.92 8.15 -3.99
C LYS A 67 6.92 7.67 -5.44
N ASP A 68 7.10 6.36 -5.67
CA ASP A 68 7.09 5.80 -7.01
C ASP A 68 5.66 5.76 -7.61
N THR A 69 4.64 5.54 -6.77
CA THR A 69 3.23 5.58 -7.20
C THR A 69 2.77 6.95 -7.69
N GLU A 70 3.31 8.02 -7.09
CA GLU A 70 3.00 9.43 -7.41
C GLU A 70 3.87 10.00 -8.54
N ASN A 71 4.83 9.24 -9.05
CA ASN A 71 5.71 9.68 -10.12
C ASN A 71 5.03 9.59 -11.49
N GLU A 72 4.94 10.71 -12.21
CA GLU A 72 4.24 10.79 -13.50
C GLU A 72 5.05 10.23 -14.69
N ASN A 73 6.35 9.96 -14.52
CA ASN A 73 7.22 9.50 -15.61
C ASN A 73 6.96 8.04 -16.05
N TYR A 74 6.18 7.30 -15.29
CA TYR A 74 5.84 5.91 -15.58
C TYR A 74 4.49 5.54 -14.96
N LYS A 75 3.93 4.41 -15.38
CA LYS A 75 2.64 3.92 -14.88
C LYS A 75 2.84 2.76 -13.92
N VAL A 76 2.32 2.90 -12.71
CA VAL A 76 2.16 1.80 -11.75
C VAL A 76 0.77 1.18 -11.93
N GLY A 77 0.68 -0.15 -11.88
CA GLY A 77 -0.57 -0.88 -12.09
C GLY A 77 -1.63 -0.56 -11.03
N THR A 78 -2.90 -0.57 -11.45
CA THR A 78 -4.05 -0.31 -10.59
C THR A 78 -4.07 -1.20 -9.35
N ASP A 79 -3.84 -2.50 -9.52
CA ASP A 79 -3.85 -3.50 -8.43
C ASP A 79 -2.77 -3.18 -7.39
N THR A 80 -1.57 -2.81 -7.87
CA THR A 80 -0.44 -2.40 -7.04
C THR A 80 -0.78 -1.14 -6.23
N LYS A 81 -1.43 -0.15 -6.85
CA LYS A 81 -1.89 1.08 -6.17
C LYS A 81 -2.93 0.78 -5.10
N ILE A 82 -3.94 -0.03 -5.44
CA ILE A 82 -4.99 -0.44 -4.49
C ILE A 82 -4.35 -1.11 -3.26
N ASN A 83 -3.45 -2.07 -3.48
CA ASN A 83 -2.76 -2.77 -2.39
C ASN A 83 -1.94 -1.82 -1.49
N LEU A 84 -1.21 -0.87 -2.08
CA LEU A 84 -0.48 0.14 -1.32
C LEU A 84 -1.41 1.03 -0.49
N TYR A 85 -2.48 1.53 -1.10
CA TYR A 85 -3.42 2.43 -0.40
C TYR A 85 -4.20 1.70 0.70
N GLU A 86 -4.54 0.42 0.50
CA GLU A 86 -5.13 -0.44 1.54
C GLU A 86 -4.18 -0.56 2.74
N CYS A 87 -2.91 -0.89 2.48
CA CYS A 87 -1.89 -1.00 3.52
C CYS A 87 -1.68 0.33 4.28
N LEU A 88 -1.66 1.46 3.57
CA LEU A 88 -1.51 2.79 4.17
C LEU A 88 -2.74 3.18 5.01
N LEU A 89 -3.95 2.88 4.53
CA LEU A 89 -5.20 3.05 5.28
C LEU A 89 -5.12 2.29 6.61
N GLU A 90 -4.70 1.01 6.58
CA GLU A 90 -4.54 0.22 7.80
C GLU A 90 -3.44 0.74 8.72
N PHE A 91 -2.27 1.09 8.17
CA PHE A 91 -1.13 1.61 8.91
C PHE A 91 -1.51 2.86 9.71
N TYR A 92 -2.09 3.85 9.05
CA TYR A 92 -2.48 5.10 9.69
C TYR A 92 -3.67 4.94 10.63
N ASN A 93 -4.62 4.05 10.32
CA ASN A 93 -5.72 3.74 11.22
C ASN A 93 -5.23 3.08 12.52
N ALA A 94 -4.28 2.15 12.43
CA ALA A 94 -3.63 1.55 13.60
C ALA A 94 -2.82 2.57 14.42
N GLY A 95 -2.19 3.54 13.73
CA GLY A 95 -1.50 4.68 14.34
C GLY A 95 -2.43 5.78 14.86
N LYS A 96 -3.76 5.64 14.71
CA LYS A 96 -4.78 6.65 15.04
C LYS A 96 -4.64 7.99 14.29
N ASP A 97 -3.90 8.02 13.19
CA ASP A 97 -3.88 9.16 12.26
C ASP A 97 -5.06 9.00 11.29
N TYR A 98 -6.27 9.18 11.81
CA TYR A 98 -7.49 8.89 11.09
C TYR A 98 -7.68 9.76 9.85
N ASN A 99 -7.13 10.97 9.81
CA ASN A 99 -7.22 11.83 8.63
C ASN A 99 -6.42 11.26 7.47
N LYS A 100 -5.18 10.80 7.69
CA LYS A 100 -4.41 10.13 6.63
C LYS A 100 -5.02 8.79 6.26
N ALA A 101 -5.53 8.04 7.25
CA ALA A 101 -6.23 6.80 6.97
C ALA A 101 -7.40 7.03 5.99
N ILE A 102 -8.24 8.04 6.26
CA ILE A 102 -9.35 8.43 5.38
C ILE A 102 -8.83 8.81 3.98
N ASP A 103 -7.80 9.67 3.87
CA ASP A 103 -7.24 10.08 2.57
C ASP A 103 -6.83 8.88 1.70
N PHE A 104 -6.09 7.92 2.27
CA PHE A 104 -5.68 6.73 1.53
C PHE A 104 -6.85 5.79 1.21
N GLY A 105 -7.82 5.65 2.11
CA GLY A 105 -9.02 4.87 1.83
C GLY A 105 -9.86 5.46 0.69
N GLU A 106 -9.98 6.79 0.61
CA GLU A 106 -10.67 7.46 -0.49
C GLU A 106 -9.91 7.34 -1.81
N LYS A 107 -8.57 7.48 -1.80
CA LYS A 107 -7.71 7.21 -2.97
C LYS A 107 -7.89 5.78 -3.49
N MET A 108 -7.94 4.80 -2.58
CA MET A 108 -8.16 3.41 -2.94
C MET A 108 -9.51 3.19 -3.64
N LEU A 109 -10.59 3.76 -3.10
CA LEU A 109 -11.93 3.66 -3.68
C LEU A 109 -12.06 4.40 -5.02
N ALA A 110 -11.35 5.52 -5.19
CA ALA A 110 -11.30 6.23 -6.46
C ALA A 110 -10.67 5.35 -7.57
N VAL A 111 -9.61 4.62 -7.23
CA VAL A 111 -8.95 3.68 -8.14
C VAL A 111 -9.84 2.45 -8.41
N GLU A 112 -10.45 1.85 -7.39
CA GLU A 112 -11.35 0.69 -7.54
C GLU A 112 -12.58 0.99 -8.40
N LYS A 113 -13.16 2.20 -8.29
CA LYS A 113 -14.29 2.60 -9.17
C LYS A 113 -13.91 2.58 -10.65
N SER A 114 -12.64 2.79 -10.98
CA SER A 114 -12.14 2.70 -12.36
C SER A 114 -11.84 1.27 -12.81
N TYR A 115 -11.79 0.31 -11.88
CA TYR A 115 -11.43 -1.08 -12.13
C TYR A 115 -12.09 -2.01 -11.10
N SER A 116 -13.25 -2.58 -11.46
CA SER A 116 -14.12 -3.33 -10.54
C SER A 116 -13.39 -4.47 -9.82
N MET A 117 -13.06 -4.26 -8.55
CA MET A 117 -12.45 -5.23 -7.64
C MET A 117 -13.30 -5.36 -6.36
N PRO A 118 -14.37 -6.20 -6.40
CA PRO A 118 -15.35 -6.27 -5.31
C PRO A 118 -14.76 -6.65 -3.95
N TYR A 119 -13.68 -7.43 -3.92
CA TYR A 119 -13.01 -7.82 -2.67
C TYR A 119 -12.36 -6.63 -1.97
N ASN A 120 -11.49 -5.89 -2.68
CA ASN A 120 -10.81 -4.71 -2.13
C ASN A 120 -11.79 -3.61 -1.74
N ARG A 121 -12.90 -3.48 -2.47
CA ARG A 121 -13.99 -2.56 -2.10
C ARG A 121 -14.52 -2.85 -0.69
N ARG A 122 -14.84 -4.12 -0.40
CA ARG A 122 -15.35 -4.53 0.92
C ARG A 122 -14.35 -4.26 2.04
N VAL A 123 -13.08 -4.60 1.83
CA VAL A 123 -12.03 -4.39 2.84
C VAL A 123 -11.82 -2.89 3.08
N GLY A 124 -11.71 -2.11 2.00
CA GLY A 124 -11.62 -0.65 2.05
C GLY A 124 -12.71 -0.01 2.86
N TYR A 125 -13.95 -0.37 2.58
CA TYR A 125 -15.11 0.14 3.30
C TYR A 125 -15.08 -0.21 4.79
N MET A 126 -14.73 -1.45 5.15
CA MET A 126 -14.63 -1.85 6.56
C MET A 126 -13.58 -1.03 7.33
N VAL A 127 -12.39 -0.82 6.76
CA VAL A 127 -11.31 -0.10 7.43
C VAL A 127 -11.57 1.41 7.42
N LEU A 128 -12.13 1.94 6.33
CA LEU A 128 -12.51 3.34 6.20
C LEU A 128 -13.63 3.72 7.19
N ALA A 129 -14.62 2.85 7.40
CA ALA A 129 -15.65 3.06 8.42
C ALA A 129 -15.04 3.19 9.83
N LYS A 130 -14.04 2.35 10.17
CA LYS A 130 -13.30 2.44 11.43
C LYS A 130 -12.54 3.76 11.55
N ALA A 131 -11.90 4.20 10.46
CA ALA A 131 -11.18 5.47 10.44
C ALA A 131 -12.15 6.66 10.62
N TYR A 132 -13.32 6.63 9.96
CA TYR A 132 -14.36 7.65 10.14
C TYR A 132 -14.89 7.70 11.58
N LEU A 133 -15.16 6.56 12.20
CA LEU A 133 -15.55 6.49 13.62
C LEU A 133 -14.45 7.03 14.53
N GLY A 134 -13.19 6.65 14.31
CA GLY A 134 -12.04 7.15 15.06
C GLY A 134 -11.87 8.67 14.96
N ALA A 135 -12.21 9.25 13.81
CA ALA A 135 -12.22 10.69 13.58
C ALA A 135 -13.47 11.42 14.13
N GLY A 136 -14.41 10.73 14.77
CA GLY A 136 -15.68 11.29 15.26
C GLY A 136 -16.70 11.62 14.16
N LYS A 137 -16.49 11.14 12.93
CA LYS A 137 -17.36 11.38 11.76
C LYS A 137 -18.43 10.29 11.64
N ASN A 138 -19.29 10.21 12.65
CA ASN A 138 -20.25 9.11 12.84
C ASN A 138 -21.23 8.97 11.67
N GLU A 139 -21.80 10.06 11.16
CA GLU A 139 -22.75 10.02 10.04
C GLU A 139 -22.14 9.49 8.73
N THR A 140 -20.85 9.74 8.51
CA THR A 140 -20.14 9.27 7.31
C THR A 140 -19.79 7.79 7.41
N SER A 141 -19.50 7.30 8.62
CA SER A 141 -19.19 5.87 8.85
C SER A 141 -20.37 4.93 8.52
N GLN A 142 -21.61 5.42 8.63
CA GLN A 142 -22.83 4.66 8.31
C GLN A 142 -23.19 4.70 6.82
N LYS A 143 -22.59 5.60 6.04
CA LYS A 143 -22.84 5.79 4.60
C LYS A 143 -21.87 5.02 3.71
N VAL A 144 -20.97 4.25 4.33
CA VAL A 144 -20.06 3.36 3.61
C VAL A 144 -20.91 2.18 3.09
N PRO A 145 -21.11 2.04 1.76
CA PRO A 145 -22.07 1.10 1.20
C PRO A 145 -21.64 -0.37 1.29
#